data_AF-A0A1A2VAD2-F1
#
_entry.id   AF-A0A1A2VAD2-F1
#
_cell.length_a   1.000
_cell.length_b   1.000
_cell.length_c   1.000
_cell.angle_alpha   90.00
_cell.angle_beta   90.00
_cell.angle_gamma   90.00
#
_symmetry.space_group_name_H-M   'P 1'
#
loop_
_entity.id
_entity.type
_entity.pdbx_description
1 polymer ?
#
loop_
_entity_poly.entity_id
_entity_poly.type
_entity_poly.pdbx_seq_one_letter_code
_entity_poly.pdbx_strand_id
1 'polypeptide(L)'
;MGISDFDDVQAHLLEPEESLDSEQTGSDLDEGYSPPERPRELLAWGLTTREARTHESLARRLAREVPDVTDQWDGDGIGDSADSDGEPIDDQVGDMRAGRLVAFDVDPTDPGTDYLAHDVGIDGGAASAEEAAMHIVFDDDASDGGGWRL
;
A
#
# COMPACT_ATOMS: atom_id res chain seq x y z
N MET A 1 2.47 26.56 -70.53
CA MET A 1 2.75 25.50 -69.55
C MET A 1 3.36 26.19 -68.33
N GLY A 2 2.53 26.61 -67.38
CA GLY A 2 2.98 27.28 -66.16
C GLY A 2 3.17 26.24 -65.07
N ILE A 3 4.38 26.16 -64.53
CA ILE A 3 4.80 25.32 -63.40
C ILE A 3 4.06 25.76 -62.13
N SER A 4 2.99 25.04 -61.78
CA SER A 4 2.31 25.11 -60.48
C SER A 4 2.87 24.01 -59.59
N ASP A 5 3.98 24.29 -58.89
CA ASP A 5 4.61 23.27 -58.03
C ASP A 5 5.33 23.90 -56.82
N PHE A 6 4.71 24.92 -56.21
CA PHE A 6 5.28 25.62 -55.05
C PHE A 6 4.24 25.92 -53.96
N ASP A 7 3.18 25.12 -53.84
CA ASP A 7 2.08 25.39 -52.88
C ASP A 7 2.13 24.56 -51.60
N ASP A 8 3.23 23.88 -51.27
CA ASP A 8 3.32 23.10 -50.03
C ASP A 8 4.70 23.08 -49.37
N VAL A 9 5.40 24.23 -49.40
CA VAL A 9 6.64 24.36 -48.62
C VAL A 9 6.40 24.24 -47.11
N GLN A 10 5.17 24.48 -46.62
CA GLN A 10 4.85 24.28 -45.20
C GLN A 10 4.65 22.82 -44.81
N ALA A 11 4.15 21.96 -45.72
CA ALA A 11 3.96 20.53 -45.45
C ALA A 11 5.28 19.72 -45.40
N HIS A 12 6.41 20.34 -45.76
CA HIS A 12 7.73 19.71 -45.80
C HIS A 12 8.76 20.33 -44.84
N LEU A 13 8.34 21.23 -43.96
CA LEU A 13 9.21 21.72 -42.89
C LEU A 13 9.32 20.65 -41.81
N LEU A 14 10.54 20.15 -41.62
CA LEU A 14 10.85 19.32 -40.46
C LEU A 14 10.67 20.16 -39.19
N GLU A 15 10.18 19.52 -38.14
CA GLU A 15 10.17 20.14 -36.83
C GLU A 15 11.61 20.51 -36.41
N PRO A 16 11.80 21.60 -35.65
CA PRO A 16 13.12 21.98 -35.17
C PRO A 16 13.81 20.80 -34.48
N GLU A 17 15.12 20.62 -34.68
CA GLU A 17 15.87 19.51 -34.06
C GLU A 17 15.87 19.57 -32.52
N GLU A 18 15.50 20.72 -31.94
CA GLU A 18 15.30 20.90 -30.48
C GLU A 18 13.84 20.66 -30.03
N SER A 19 12.94 20.24 -30.92
CA SER A 19 11.58 19.84 -30.54
C SER A 19 11.60 18.52 -29.76
N LEU A 20 10.73 18.41 -28.76
CA LEU A 20 10.56 17.19 -28.00
C LEU A 20 9.77 16.18 -28.84
N ASP A 21 10.17 14.91 -28.77
CA ASP A 21 9.52 13.83 -29.51
C ASP A 21 8.06 13.68 -29.08
N SER A 22 7.15 13.90 -30.02
CA SER A 22 5.69 13.83 -29.81
C SER A 22 5.21 12.40 -29.54
N GLU A 23 5.97 11.38 -29.94
CA GLU A 23 5.70 9.97 -29.60
C GLU A 23 5.96 9.68 -28.12
N GLN A 24 6.82 10.47 -27.46
CA GLN A 24 7.19 10.33 -26.05
C GLN A 24 6.38 11.25 -25.13
N THR A 25 5.82 12.34 -25.66
CA THR A 25 5.16 13.39 -24.88
C THR A 25 3.64 13.48 -25.09
N GLY A 26 3.09 12.78 -26.11
CA GLY A 26 1.68 12.90 -26.48
C GLY A 26 1.40 14.20 -27.25
N SER A 27 0.46 14.18 -28.18
CA SER A 27 0.18 15.30 -29.10
C SER A 27 -0.44 16.54 -28.45
N ASP A 28 -0.70 16.54 -27.15
CA ASP A 28 -1.36 17.62 -26.43
C ASP A 28 -0.56 17.96 -25.16
N LEU A 29 0.37 18.90 -25.27
CA LEU A 29 1.10 19.50 -24.14
C LEU A 29 0.19 20.45 -23.32
N ASP A 30 -0.98 19.97 -22.90
CA ASP A 30 -1.92 20.71 -22.03
C ASP A 30 -1.66 20.44 -20.54
N GLU A 31 -0.67 19.62 -20.17
CA GLU A 31 -0.36 19.29 -18.79
C GLU A 31 0.49 20.40 -18.12
N GLY A 32 -0.12 21.55 -17.88
CA GLY A 32 0.43 22.58 -17.01
C GLY A 32 0.29 22.14 -15.55
N TYR A 33 1.40 21.97 -14.83
CA TYR A 33 1.35 21.84 -13.39
C TYR A 33 0.84 23.16 -12.78
N SER A 34 -0.41 23.17 -12.31
CA SER A 34 -0.95 24.28 -11.52
C SER A 34 -0.52 24.11 -10.07
N PRO A 35 0.42 24.93 -9.55
CA PRO A 35 0.77 24.87 -8.15
C PRO A 35 -0.45 25.22 -7.29
N PRO A 36 -0.53 24.69 -6.05
CA PRO A 36 -1.66 24.95 -5.18
C PRO A 36 -1.82 26.46 -4.91
N GLU A 37 -3.05 26.95 -4.95
CA GLU A 37 -3.42 28.36 -4.83
C GLU A 37 -3.18 28.91 -3.42
N ARG A 38 -2.83 28.01 -2.47
CA ARG A 38 -2.46 28.35 -1.10
C ARG A 38 -1.32 27.46 -0.61
N PRO A 39 -0.41 28.00 0.22
CA PRO A 39 0.65 27.21 0.82
C PRO A 39 0.08 26.16 1.79
N ARG A 40 0.31 24.87 1.50
CA ARG A 40 -0.24 23.76 2.30
C ARG A 40 0.46 23.58 3.66
N GLU A 41 1.74 23.95 3.73
CA GLU A 41 2.56 23.70 4.92
C GLU A 41 2.56 24.83 5.95
N LEU A 42 2.00 26.01 5.64
CA LEU A 42 1.99 27.14 6.58
C LEU A 42 1.19 26.88 7.87
N LEU A 43 0.40 25.79 7.92
CA LEU A 43 -0.35 25.35 9.10
C LEU A 43 0.30 24.13 9.79
N ALA A 44 1.49 23.71 9.36
CA ALA A 44 2.23 22.64 9.98
C ALA A 44 2.78 23.05 11.37
N TRP A 45 2.92 22.07 12.26
CA TRP A 45 3.53 22.32 13.57
C TRP A 45 5.04 22.38 13.44
N GLY A 46 5.67 23.22 14.25
CA GLY A 46 7.13 23.35 14.29
C GLY A 46 7.66 24.56 13.54
N LEU A 47 6.78 25.39 12.97
CA LEU A 47 7.16 26.64 12.32
C LEU A 47 7.53 27.74 13.32
N THR A 48 6.98 27.69 14.55
CA THR A 48 7.30 28.69 15.59
C THR A 48 8.36 28.16 16.55
N THR A 49 9.16 29.06 17.14
CA THR A 49 10.17 28.71 18.16
C THR A 49 9.55 28.00 19.37
N ARG A 50 8.30 28.34 19.72
CA ARG A 50 7.56 27.67 20.80
C ARG A 50 7.32 26.20 20.45
N GLU A 51 6.84 25.94 19.24
CA GLU A 51 6.55 24.59 18.74
C GLU A 51 7.82 23.78 18.51
N ALA A 52 8.94 24.39 18.11
CA ALA A 52 10.21 23.67 18.02
C ALA A 52 10.70 23.19 19.40
N ARG A 53 10.36 23.91 20.48
CA ARG A 53 10.71 23.55 21.86
C ARG A 53 9.74 22.55 22.49
N THR A 54 8.55 22.36 21.90
CA THR A 54 7.50 21.51 22.45
C THR A 54 7.07 20.48 21.44
N HIS A 55 7.00 19.21 21.81
CA HIS A 55 6.51 18.19 20.89
C HIS A 55 5.07 18.47 20.44
N GLU A 56 4.76 18.04 19.23
CA GLU A 56 3.39 18.01 18.74
C GLU A 56 2.56 17.02 19.57
N SER A 57 1.33 17.40 19.92
CA SER A 57 0.41 16.49 20.62
C SER A 57 0.05 15.29 19.75
N LEU A 58 -0.04 14.10 20.37
CA LEU A 58 -0.44 12.86 19.70
C LEU A 58 -1.77 13.00 18.95
N ALA A 59 -2.79 13.61 19.56
CA ALA A 59 -4.10 13.83 18.93
C ALA A 59 -4.02 14.60 17.60
N ARG A 60 -3.12 15.59 17.50
CA ARG A 60 -2.93 16.38 16.27
C ARG A 60 -2.20 15.60 15.18
N ARG A 61 -1.32 14.65 15.56
CA ARG A 61 -0.68 13.71 14.63
C ARG A 61 -1.71 12.74 14.06
N LEU A 62 -2.50 12.11 14.94
CA LEU A 62 -3.56 11.17 14.55
C LEU A 62 -4.62 11.83 13.67
N ALA A 63 -4.97 13.09 13.92
CA ALA A 63 -5.95 13.80 13.08
C ALA A 63 -5.50 14.03 11.62
N ARG A 64 -4.20 13.88 11.30
CA ARG A 64 -3.69 13.93 9.92
C ARG A 64 -3.48 12.55 9.30
N GLU A 65 -3.52 11.51 10.11
CA GLU A 65 -3.37 10.14 9.64
C GLU A 65 -4.55 9.81 8.73
N VAL A 66 -4.23 9.29 7.54
CA VAL A 66 -5.22 8.68 6.65
C VAL A 66 -5.22 7.20 7.01
N PRO A 67 -6.39 6.57 7.22
CA PRO A 67 -6.43 5.13 7.44
C PRO A 67 -5.67 4.42 6.33
N ASP A 68 -4.85 3.43 6.71
CA ASP A 68 -4.24 2.58 5.72
C ASP A 68 -5.32 1.99 4.83
N VAL A 69 -5.04 1.96 3.54
CA VAL A 69 -5.86 1.18 2.62
C VAL A 69 -5.59 -0.26 3.00
N THR A 70 -6.46 -0.83 3.82
CA THR A 70 -6.40 -2.26 4.09
C THR A 70 -6.51 -2.95 2.74
N ASP A 71 -5.63 -3.92 2.48
CA ASP A 71 -5.78 -4.88 1.39
C ASP A 71 -7.02 -5.77 1.63
N GLN A 72 -8.18 -5.19 1.95
CA GLN A 72 -9.45 -5.83 1.71
C GLN A 72 -9.58 -5.89 0.20
N TRP A 73 -8.93 -6.90 -0.33
CA TRP A 73 -8.97 -7.30 -1.71
C TRP A 73 -10.42 -7.67 -2.02
N ASP A 74 -11.08 -6.88 -2.86
CA ASP A 74 -12.40 -7.18 -3.45
C ASP A 74 -12.25 -8.29 -4.51
N GLY A 75 -11.54 -9.36 -4.18
CA GLY A 75 -11.11 -10.38 -5.13
C GLY A 75 -12.22 -10.98 -5.96
N ASP A 76 -11.83 -11.79 -6.93
CA ASP A 76 -12.78 -12.62 -7.69
C ASP A 76 -13.53 -13.66 -6.81
N GLY A 77 -13.23 -13.67 -5.50
CA GLY A 77 -13.76 -14.61 -4.52
C GLY A 77 -12.97 -15.91 -4.48
N ILE A 78 -11.84 -15.99 -5.19
CA ILE A 78 -11.00 -17.18 -5.33
C ILE A 78 -9.59 -16.85 -4.82
N GLY A 79 -9.35 -17.21 -3.57
CA GLY A 79 -8.01 -17.41 -3.03
C GLY A 79 -7.30 -16.25 -2.38
N ASP A 80 -6.04 -16.50 -2.03
CA ASP A 80 -5.19 -15.72 -1.13
C ASP A 80 -4.27 -14.71 -1.85
N SER A 81 -4.24 -14.74 -3.19
CA SER A 81 -3.27 -13.98 -4.00
C SER A 81 -3.90 -13.28 -5.19
N ALA A 82 -3.50 -12.02 -5.35
CA ALA A 82 -4.01 -11.03 -6.28
C ALA A 82 -3.71 -11.27 -7.77
N ASP A 83 -2.48 -11.72 -8.04
CA ASP A 83 -1.87 -11.73 -9.38
C ASP A 83 -1.59 -13.17 -9.85
N SER A 84 -2.34 -14.14 -9.33
CA SER A 84 -2.18 -15.57 -9.65
C SER A 84 -3.53 -16.24 -9.84
N ASP A 85 -3.53 -17.48 -10.31
CA ASP A 85 -4.75 -18.28 -10.52
C ASP A 85 -5.53 -18.59 -9.22
N GLY A 86 -5.03 -18.14 -8.05
CA GLY A 86 -5.71 -18.16 -6.74
C GLY A 86 -5.98 -19.58 -6.20
N GLU A 87 -5.30 -20.00 -5.14
CA GLU A 87 -5.69 -21.25 -4.46
C GLU A 87 -6.94 -20.96 -3.59
N PRO A 88 -8.02 -21.76 -3.66
CA PRO A 88 -9.25 -21.50 -2.90
C PRO A 88 -8.97 -21.33 -1.40
N ILE A 89 -9.60 -20.35 -0.76
CA ILE A 89 -9.55 -20.21 0.71
C ILE A 89 -10.26 -21.42 1.34
N ASP A 90 -9.50 -22.36 1.87
CA ASP A 90 -9.94 -23.61 2.49
C ASP A 90 -9.24 -23.88 3.84
N ASP A 91 -9.29 -25.11 4.34
CA ASP A 91 -8.62 -25.51 5.59
C ASP A 91 -7.10 -25.62 5.46
N GLN A 92 -6.52 -25.25 4.31
CA GLN A 92 -5.08 -25.25 4.05
C GLN A 92 -4.53 -23.82 3.89
N VAL A 93 -5.38 -22.85 3.56
CA VAL A 93 -5.00 -21.43 3.36
C VAL A 93 -5.96 -20.49 4.11
N GLY A 94 -5.41 -19.66 4.99
CA GLY A 94 -6.18 -18.76 5.85
C GLY A 94 -6.54 -17.43 5.19
N ASP A 95 -7.74 -16.91 5.43
CA ASP A 95 -8.15 -15.55 5.01
C ASP A 95 -7.72 -14.46 6.01
N MET A 96 -7.42 -14.87 7.25
CA MET A 96 -7.05 -13.96 8.32
C MET A 96 -5.54 -13.90 8.47
N ARG A 97 -4.96 -12.73 8.21
CA ARG A 97 -3.55 -12.45 8.48
C ARG A 97 -3.23 -12.64 9.97
N ALA A 98 -2.09 -13.27 10.26
CA ALA A 98 -1.54 -13.37 11.61
C ALA A 98 -0.98 -12.00 12.09
N GLY A 99 -1.14 -11.73 13.38
CA GLY A 99 -0.51 -10.58 14.02
C GLY A 99 0.94 -10.83 14.42
N ARG A 100 1.45 -9.98 15.31
CA ARG A 100 2.81 -10.10 15.82
C ARG A 100 2.95 -11.34 16.69
N LEU A 101 3.90 -12.20 16.32
CA LEU A 101 4.18 -13.45 17.03
C LEU A 101 5.26 -13.24 18.10
N VAL A 102 4.91 -13.48 19.36
CA VAL A 102 5.85 -13.47 20.50
C VAL A 102 6.10 -14.90 20.93
N ALA A 103 7.36 -15.32 20.91
CA ALA A 103 7.75 -16.68 21.29
C ALA A 103 7.27 -17.01 22.72
N PHE A 104 6.87 -18.27 22.92
CA PHE A 104 6.67 -18.80 24.26
C PHE A 104 8.00 -18.88 25.02
N ASP A 105 7.91 -18.95 26.35
CA ASP A 105 9.07 -19.31 27.17
C ASP A 105 9.52 -20.73 26.81
N VAL A 106 10.80 -20.87 26.44
CA VAL A 106 11.39 -22.17 26.07
C VAL A 106 11.45 -23.07 27.30
N ASP A 107 10.81 -24.23 27.22
CA ASP A 107 10.90 -25.29 28.22
C ASP A 107 11.71 -26.46 27.65
N PRO A 108 12.93 -26.74 28.16
CA PRO A 108 13.74 -27.85 27.68
C PRO A 108 13.14 -29.24 27.93
N THR A 109 12.06 -29.33 28.72
CA THR A 109 11.30 -30.57 28.95
C THR A 109 10.15 -30.77 27.96
N ASP A 110 9.74 -29.71 27.27
CA ASP A 110 8.75 -29.74 26.20
C ASP A 110 9.35 -29.20 24.90
N PRO A 111 9.84 -30.08 24.00
CA PRO A 111 10.44 -29.67 22.73
C PRO A 111 9.44 -28.98 21.78
N GLY A 112 8.14 -28.97 22.09
CA GLY A 112 7.14 -28.21 21.33
C GLY A 112 7.27 -26.70 21.52
N THR A 113 7.79 -26.24 22.67
CA THR A 113 7.85 -24.81 23.02
C THR A 113 8.69 -23.98 22.06
N ASP A 114 9.69 -24.59 21.40
CA ASP A 114 10.51 -23.95 20.36
C ASP A 114 9.72 -23.56 19.11
N TYR A 115 8.54 -24.15 18.91
CA TYR A 115 7.68 -23.95 17.74
C TYR A 115 6.38 -23.18 18.06
N LEU A 116 6.22 -22.71 19.29
CA LEU A 116 5.01 -22.02 19.75
C LEU A 116 5.24 -20.51 19.87
N ALA A 117 4.24 -19.73 19.46
CA ALA A 117 4.21 -18.29 19.63
C ALA A 117 2.79 -17.80 19.97
N HIS A 118 2.70 -16.72 20.73
CA HIS A 118 1.48 -15.98 20.96
C HIS A 118 1.30 -14.92 19.88
N ASP A 119 0.17 -14.95 19.18
CA ASP A 119 -0.30 -13.82 18.40
C ASP A 119 -0.82 -12.73 19.35
N VAL A 120 -0.15 -11.58 19.37
CA VAL A 120 -0.52 -10.42 20.20
C VAL A 120 -1.17 -9.29 19.39
N GLY A 121 -1.63 -9.60 18.18
CA GLY A 121 -2.36 -8.71 17.28
C GLY A 121 -1.47 -7.96 16.29
N ILE A 122 -2.12 -7.32 15.32
CA ILE A 122 -1.48 -6.54 14.26
C ILE A 122 -0.82 -5.28 14.84
N ASP A 123 0.50 -5.15 14.63
CA ASP A 123 1.23 -3.92 14.95
C ASP A 123 1.12 -3.00 13.73
N GLY A 124 0.18 -2.04 13.76
CA GLY A 124 -0.29 -1.23 12.64
C GLY A 124 0.78 -0.42 11.89
N GLY A 125 1.61 -1.11 11.09
CA GLY A 125 2.66 -0.55 10.24
C GLY A 125 4.09 -1.00 10.56
N ALA A 126 4.31 -1.82 11.59
CA ALA A 126 5.66 -2.29 11.97
C ALA A 126 5.98 -3.73 11.53
N ALA A 127 5.01 -4.44 10.97
CA ALA A 127 5.20 -5.82 10.55
C ALA A 127 6.10 -5.90 9.31
N SER A 128 7.05 -6.83 9.32
CA SER A 128 7.89 -7.08 8.13
C SER A 128 7.06 -7.65 6.98
N ALA A 129 7.62 -7.66 5.77
CA ALA A 129 6.99 -8.30 4.63
C ALA A 129 6.75 -9.80 4.88
N GLU A 130 7.66 -10.49 5.59
CA GLU A 130 7.46 -11.90 5.93
C GLU A 130 6.33 -12.10 6.94
N GLU A 131 6.25 -11.24 7.95
CA GLU A 131 5.17 -11.27 8.93
C GLU A 131 3.81 -10.93 8.28
N ALA A 132 3.81 -10.08 7.25
CA ALA A 132 2.64 -9.77 6.47
C ALA A 132 2.12 -10.90 5.59
N ALA A 133 2.99 -11.84 5.22
CA ALA A 133 2.63 -12.98 4.40
C ALA A 133 2.01 -14.14 5.21
N MET A 134 2.05 -14.10 6.54
CA MET A 134 1.56 -15.19 7.40
C MET A 134 0.05 -15.10 7.63
N HIS A 135 -0.65 -16.22 7.44
CA HIS A 135 -2.10 -16.34 7.62
C HIS A 135 -2.45 -17.45 8.63
N ILE A 136 -3.60 -17.31 9.29
CA ILE A 136 -4.12 -18.23 10.29
C ILE A 136 -5.03 -19.25 9.60
N VAL A 137 -4.67 -20.52 9.72
CA VAL A 137 -5.49 -21.64 9.28
C VAL A 137 -6.21 -22.23 10.50
N PHE A 138 -7.54 -22.33 10.45
CA PHE A 138 -8.32 -22.93 11.53
C PHE A 138 -8.44 -24.44 11.31
N ASP A 139 -8.22 -25.21 12.37
CA ASP A 139 -8.47 -26.65 12.35
C ASP A 139 -9.98 -26.90 12.40
N ASP A 140 -10.50 -27.74 11.51
CA ASP A 140 -11.94 -27.93 11.26
C ASP A 140 -12.67 -28.44 12.53
N ASP A 141 -11.93 -29.08 13.43
CA ASP A 141 -12.38 -29.59 14.74
C ASP A 141 -12.65 -28.48 15.79
N ALA A 142 -12.23 -27.24 15.57
CA ALA A 142 -12.49 -26.12 16.49
C ALA A 142 -13.88 -25.50 16.31
N SER A 143 -14.58 -25.83 15.22
CA SER A 143 -15.87 -25.24 14.86
C SER A 143 -17.08 -25.96 15.46
N ASP A 144 -16.91 -27.17 16.04
CA ASP A 144 -18.02 -27.96 16.57
C ASP A 144 -17.94 -28.15 18.10
N GLY A 145 -18.52 -27.19 18.83
CA GLY A 145 -19.15 -27.44 20.13
C GLY A 145 -18.29 -27.34 21.40
N GLY A 146 -18.19 -26.13 21.96
CA GLY A 146 -17.71 -25.97 23.34
C GLY A 146 -17.76 -24.54 23.84
N GLY A 147 -18.94 -24.06 24.24
CA GLY A 147 -19.11 -22.76 24.86
C GLY A 147 -18.22 -22.59 26.10
N TRP A 148 -17.22 -21.73 26.00
CA TRP A 148 -16.50 -21.23 27.17
C TRP A 148 -17.37 -20.20 27.86
N ARG A 149 -18.09 -20.64 28.90
CA ARG A 149 -18.66 -19.73 29.89
C ARG A 149 -17.53 -19.21 30.77
N LEU A 150 -17.49 -17.88 30.89
CA LEU A 150 -16.83 -17.12 31.95
C LEU A 150 -17.30 -17.57 33.34
#